data_AF-A0A8X7PN37-F1
#
_entry.id   AF-A0A8X7PN37-F1
#
_cell.length_a   1.000
_cell.length_b   1.000
_cell.length_c   1.000
_cell.angle_alpha   90.00
_cell.angle_beta   90.00
_cell.angle_gamma   90.00
#
_symmetry.space_group_name_H-M   'P 1'
#
loop_
_entity.id
_entity.type
_entity.pdbx_description
1 polymer ?
#
loop_
_entity_poly.entity_id
_entity_poly.type
_entity_poly.pdbx_seq_one_letter_code
_entity_poly.pdbx_strand_id
1 'polypeptide(L)'
;MAASEENSALFPIFILTIMAIPLVPYTMVKLSRAVSKKQRTIHCQCRECDRSGKYKRSLFKKISNFSTWSNLTLVLLWVVMIFLVYYTKNMSRETQVFDPFSILGLEPGVSDSEIKKAYRRLSIQYHPDKNPDPEANKYFVESISKAYQALTDPASRENFEKYGHPDGRQGFQMGIALPKFLLDIDGASGGILLLWIVGVCILLPLVIAVIYLSRSSKYTGNYVMHQTLSAYYYLMKPSLAPSKVMDVFTKAAEYMEIPVRRTDDEPLQKLFMSVRSELNLDPKNMKQEQAKFWKQHPAIVKV
;
A
#
# COMPACT_ATOMS: atom_id res chain seq x y z
N MET A 1 -20.77 28.05 -0.45
CA MET A 1 -21.02 26.84 0.35
C MET A 1 -21.26 25.61 -0.52
N ALA A 2 -22.01 25.71 -1.62
CA ALA A 2 -22.26 24.59 -2.56
C ALA A 2 -20.99 23.84 -3.04
N ALA A 3 -19.98 24.57 -3.54
CA ALA A 3 -18.73 23.95 -4.03
C ALA A 3 -18.02 23.04 -3.01
N SER A 4 -18.25 23.24 -1.71
CA SER A 4 -17.63 22.40 -0.69
C SER A 4 -18.40 21.16 -0.28
N GLU A 5 -19.72 21.18 -0.46
CA GLU A 5 -20.54 19.99 -0.31
C GLU A 5 -20.37 19.08 -1.54
N GLU A 6 -20.16 19.66 -2.71
CA GLU A 6 -19.82 18.92 -3.94
C GLU A 6 -18.44 18.24 -3.82
N ASN A 7 -17.41 18.96 -3.34
CA ASN A 7 -16.07 18.38 -3.16
C ASN A 7 -16.03 17.22 -2.14
N SER A 8 -16.90 17.24 -1.12
CA SER A 8 -16.97 16.15 -0.14
C SER A 8 -17.67 14.90 -0.68
N ALA A 9 -18.58 15.04 -1.65
CA ALA A 9 -19.18 13.92 -2.37
C ALA A 9 -18.22 13.26 -3.37
N LEU A 10 -17.28 14.03 -3.95
CA LEU A 10 -16.29 13.53 -4.91
C LEU A 10 -15.11 12.78 -4.25
N PHE A 11 -14.79 13.10 -3.00
CA PHE A 11 -13.66 12.51 -2.29
C PHE A 11 -13.71 10.97 -2.12
N PRO A 12 -14.85 10.36 -1.71
CA PRO A 12 -14.95 8.89 -1.61
C PRO A 12 -14.78 8.19 -2.96
N ILE A 13 -15.23 8.82 -4.06
CA ILE A 13 -15.06 8.31 -5.42
C ILE A 13 -13.58 8.33 -5.80
N PHE A 14 -12.87 9.40 -5.46
CA PHE A 14 -11.42 9.51 -5.67
C PHE A 14 -10.63 8.47 -4.88
N ILE A 15 -10.96 8.23 -3.60
CA ILE A 15 -10.33 7.17 -2.82
C ILE A 15 -10.58 5.78 -3.43
N LEU A 16 -11.82 5.54 -3.86
CA LEU A 16 -12.21 4.27 -4.47
C LEU A 16 -11.39 3.98 -5.73
N THR A 17 -11.19 4.97 -6.60
CA THR A 17 -10.38 4.78 -7.82
C THR A 17 -8.91 4.55 -7.49
N ILE A 18 -8.32 5.33 -6.58
CA ILE A 18 -6.93 5.14 -6.14
C ILE A 18 -6.71 3.77 -5.53
N MET A 19 -7.66 3.26 -4.75
CA MET A 19 -7.56 1.92 -4.16
C MET A 19 -7.79 0.80 -5.19
N ALA A 20 -8.70 0.99 -6.14
CA ALA A 20 -9.03 -0.03 -7.15
C ALA A 20 -7.87 -0.28 -8.13
N ILE A 21 -7.17 0.78 -8.55
CA ILE A 21 -6.07 0.70 -9.55
C ILE A 21 -5.00 -0.33 -9.19
N PRO A 22 -4.43 -0.38 -7.96
CA PRO A 22 -3.46 -1.40 -7.59
C PRO A 22 -4.09 -2.71 -7.10
N LEU A 23 -5.23 -2.65 -6.40
CA LEU A 23 -5.82 -3.81 -5.73
C LEU A 23 -6.31 -4.85 -6.74
N VAL A 24 -7.06 -4.42 -7.76
CA VAL A 24 -7.65 -5.31 -8.77
C VAL A 24 -6.57 -6.08 -9.54
N PRO A 25 -5.58 -5.46 -10.22
CA PRO A 25 -4.57 -6.21 -10.97
C PRO A 25 -3.70 -7.09 -10.06
N TYR A 26 -3.39 -6.64 -8.84
CA TYR A 26 -2.64 -7.47 -7.88
C TYR A 26 -3.41 -8.74 -7.53
N THR A 27 -4.71 -8.64 -7.28
CA THR A 27 -5.55 -9.81 -6.98
C THR A 27 -5.68 -10.74 -8.17
N MET A 28 -5.81 -10.21 -9.38
CA MET A 28 -5.85 -11.01 -10.61
C MET A 28 -4.54 -11.78 -10.84
N VAL A 29 -3.39 -11.14 -10.68
CA VAL A 29 -2.07 -11.81 -10.81
C VAL A 29 -1.87 -12.85 -9.71
N LYS A 30 -2.30 -12.56 -8.48
CA LYS A 30 -2.18 -13.51 -7.36
C LYS A 30 -3.07 -14.74 -7.57
N LEU A 31 -4.29 -14.55 -8.07
CA LEU A 31 -5.22 -15.62 -8.40
C LEU A 31 -4.70 -16.46 -9.57
N SER A 32 -4.22 -15.83 -10.66
CA SER A 32 -3.66 -16.55 -11.80
C SER A 32 -2.41 -17.36 -11.44
N ARG A 33 -1.53 -16.82 -10.57
CA ARG A 33 -0.39 -17.56 -10.02
C ARG A 33 -0.79 -18.69 -9.07
N ALA A 34 -1.89 -18.55 -8.33
CA ALA A 34 -2.40 -19.61 -7.47
C ALA A 34 -2.92 -20.79 -8.31
N VAL A 35 -3.61 -20.51 -9.42
CA VAL A 35 -4.09 -21.51 -10.38
C VAL A 35 -2.93 -22.18 -11.14
N SER A 36 -1.89 -21.43 -11.48
CA SER A 36 -0.74 -21.91 -12.28
C SER A 36 0.36 -22.61 -11.46
N LYS A 37 0.23 -22.73 -10.12
CA LYS A 37 1.24 -23.41 -9.29
C LYS A 37 1.27 -24.92 -9.56
N LYS A 38 2.06 -25.31 -10.58
CA LYS A 38 2.46 -26.68 -10.84
C LYS A 38 3.33 -27.17 -9.68
N GLN A 39 2.87 -28.19 -8.96
CA GLN A 39 3.62 -28.81 -7.86
C GLN A 39 4.94 -29.36 -8.43
N ARG A 40 6.07 -28.73 -8.09
CA ARG A 40 7.39 -29.33 -8.37
C ARG A 40 7.60 -30.48 -7.40
N THR A 41 7.37 -31.71 -7.86
CA THR A 41 7.77 -32.92 -7.15
C THR A 41 9.26 -33.14 -7.39
N ILE A 42 10.09 -32.85 -6.39
CA ILE A 42 11.50 -33.25 -6.41
C ILE A 42 11.51 -34.76 -6.18
N HIS A 43 11.85 -35.53 -7.21
CA HIS A 43 11.97 -36.98 -7.11
C HIS A 43 13.36 -37.31 -6.55
N CYS A 44 13.46 -37.42 -5.23
CA CYS A 44 14.65 -37.94 -4.56
C CYS A 44 14.31 -39.30 -3.94
N GLN A 45 15.06 -40.34 -4.30
CA GLN A 45 14.85 -41.72 -3.84
C GLN A 45 15.78 -42.10 -2.66
N CYS A 46 16.34 -41.12 -1.94
CA CYS A 46 17.28 -41.38 -0.85
C CYS A 46 16.57 -41.79 0.46
N ARG A 47 17.08 -42.82 1.17
CA ARG A 47 16.48 -43.38 2.41
C ARG A 47 16.43 -42.35 3.55
N GLU A 48 17.40 -41.44 3.62
CA GLU A 48 17.44 -40.31 4.56
C GLU A 48 16.36 -39.26 4.25
N CYS A 49 16.07 -39.04 2.96
CA CYS A 49 15.11 -38.04 2.49
C CYS A 49 13.67 -38.43 2.83
N ASP A 50 13.35 -39.72 2.68
CA ASP A 50 12.03 -40.28 2.99
C ASP A 50 11.77 -40.30 4.50
N ARG A 51 12.78 -40.65 5.30
CA ARG A 51 12.70 -40.66 6.77
C ARG A 51 12.62 -39.25 7.38
N SER A 52 13.21 -38.24 6.72
CA SER A 52 13.19 -36.84 7.20
C SER A 52 11.82 -36.16 7.18
N GLY A 53 10.82 -36.74 6.50
CA GLY A 53 9.47 -36.16 6.40
C GLY A 53 9.37 -34.81 5.69
N LYS A 54 10.50 -34.24 5.21
CA LYS A 54 10.58 -32.90 4.61
C LYS A 54 9.71 -32.73 3.37
N TYR A 55 9.33 -33.83 2.70
CA TYR A 55 8.57 -33.82 1.44
C TYR A 55 7.08 -34.14 1.58
N LYS A 56 6.60 -34.62 2.74
CA LYS A 56 5.15 -34.74 3.00
C LYS A 56 4.62 -33.39 3.47
N ARG A 57 4.32 -32.50 2.53
CA ARG A 57 3.68 -31.22 2.83
C ARG A 57 2.24 -31.49 3.28
N SER A 58 2.03 -31.60 4.59
CA SER A 58 0.70 -31.73 5.21
C SER A 58 -0.25 -30.69 4.62
N LEU A 59 -1.46 -31.13 4.25
CA LEU A 59 -2.57 -30.30 3.78
C LEU A 59 -2.82 -29.09 4.70
N PHE A 60 -2.49 -29.22 6.00
CA PHE A 60 -2.58 -28.16 7.00
C PHE A 60 -1.68 -26.94 6.71
N LYS A 61 -0.51 -27.13 6.07
CA LYS A 61 0.38 -26.04 5.64
C LYS A 61 -0.16 -25.26 4.44
N LYS A 62 -1.14 -25.83 3.72
CA LYS A 62 -1.85 -25.19 2.59
C LYS A 62 -2.87 -24.17 3.11
N ILE A 63 -3.55 -24.50 4.23
CA ILE A 63 -4.47 -23.61 4.95
C ILE A 63 -3.70 -22.53 5.74
N SER A 64 -2.58 -22.87 6.39
CA SER A 64 -1.77 -21.85 7.09
C SER A 64 -1.15 -20.82 6.14
N ASN A 65 -0.89 -21.19 4.88
CA ASN A 65 -0.41 -20.24 3.86
C ASN A 65 -1.52 -19.33 3.30
N PHE A 66 -2.80 -19.73 3.45
CA PHE A 66 -3.94 -18.84 3.18
C PHE A 66 -4.06 -17.77 4.28
N SER A 67 -3.66 -18.08 5.51
CA SER A 67 -3.57 -17.12 6.63
C SER A 67 -2.16 -16.55 6.78
N THR A 68 -1.54 -16.12 5.68
CA THR A 68 -0.38 -15.23 5.76
C THR A 68 -0.90 -13.79 5.92
N TRP A 69 -0.23 -12.96 6.72
CA TRP A 69 -0.60 -11.56 6.96
C TRP A 69 -0.93 -10.80 5.65
N SER A 70 -0.22 -11.11 4.56
CA SER A 70 -0.48 -10.57 3.20
C SER A 70 -1.85 -10.92 2.60
N ASN A 71 -2.47 -12.04 2.96
CA ASN A 71 -3.82 -12.38 2.51
C ASN A 71 -4.88 -11.71 3.37
N LEU A 72 -4.65 -11.59 4.68
CA LEU A 72 -5.54 -10.86 5.59
C LEU A 72 -5.63 -9.37 5.21
N THR A 73 -4.50 -8.73 4.88
CA THR A 73 -4.49 -7.34 4.41
C THR A 73 -5.25 -7.17 3.11
N LEU A 74 -5.15 -8.13 2.18
CA LEU A 74 -5.89 -8.11 0.92
C LEU A 74 -7.40 -8.23 1.15
N VAL A 75 -7.83 -9.15 2.02
CA VAL A 75 -9.27 -9.28 2.36
C VAL A 75 -9.78 -8.01 3.01
N LEU A 76 -9.03 -7.42 3.95
CA LEU A 76 -9.38 -6.16 4.59
C LEU A 76 -9.53 -5.02 3.57
N LEU A 77 -8.61 -4.90 2.61
CA LEU A 77 -8.70 -3.89 1.55
C LEU A 77 -9.96 -4.05 0.68
N TRP A 78 -10.37 -5.29 0.37
CA TRP A 78 -11.62 -5.54 -0.34
C TRP A 78 -12.86 -5.19 0.50
N VAL A 79 -12.86 -5.48 1.80
CA VAL A 79 -13.95 -5.09 2.71
C VAL A 79 -14.09 -3.57 2.75
N VAL A 80 -12.97 -2.84 2.87
CA VAL A 80 -12.99 -1.36 2.83
C VAL A 80 -13.47 -0.85 1.47
N MET A 81 -13.09 -1.49 0.36
CA MET A 81 -13.55 -1.11 -0.97
C MET A 81 -15.06 -1.29 -1.13
N ILE A 82 -15.61 -2.42 -0.67
CA ILE A 82 -17.07 -2.68 -0.67
C ILE A 82 -17.81 -1.66 0.21
N PHE A 83 -17.26 -1.35 1.39
CA PHE A 83 -17.83 -0.33 2.27
C PHE A 83 -17.85 1.06 1.61
N LEU A 84 -16.77 1.45 0.91
CA LEU A 84 -16.72 2.71 0.18
C LEU A 84 -17.72 2.76 -0.98
N VAL A 85 -17.91 1.66 -1.71
CA VAL A 85 -18.95 1.55 -2.76
C VAL A 85 -20.34 1.72 -2.16
N TYR A 86 -20.60 1.09 -1.02
CA TYR A 86 -21.87 1.25 -0.31
C TYR A 86 -22.09 2.70 0.13
N TYR A 87 -21.03 3.32 0.67
CA TYR A 87 -21.05 4.72 1.09
C TYR A 87 -21.29 5.68 -0.07
N THR A 88 -20.60 5.51 -1.21
CA THR A 88 -20.79 6.36 -2.41
C THR A 88 -22.20 6.24 -2.98
N LYS A 89 -22.75 5.02 -3.00
CA LYS A 89 -24.13 4.78 -3.44
C LYS A 89 -25.14 5.53 -2.56
N ASN A 90 -24.91 5.57 -1.25
CA ASN A 90 -25.81 6.24 -0.31
C ASN A 90 -25.67 7.77 -0.33
N MET A 91 -24.52 8.30 -0.77
CA MET A 91 -24.18 9.74 -0.76
C MET A 91 -24.57 10.46 -2.06
N SER A 92 -24.70 9.75 -3.17
CA SER A 92 -24.99 10.34 -4.48
C SER A 92 -26.45 10.80 -4.55
N ARG A 93 -26.70 12.05 -4.16
CA ARG A 93 -27.88 12.79 -4.61
C ARG A 93 -27.70 13.08 -6.09
N GLU A 94 -28.67 12.69 -6.92
CA GLU A 94 -28.64 12.96 -8.36
C GLU A 94 -28.35 14.45 -8.61
N THR A 95 -27.28 14.75 -9.33
CA THR A 95 -27.01 16.09 -9.84
C THR A 95 -28.06 16.37 -10.91
N GLN A 96 -29.19 16.96 -10.51
CA GLN A 96 -30.19 17.42 -11.46
C GLN A 96 -29.60 18.57 -12.27
N VAL A 97 -29.53 18.38 -13.58
CA VAL A 97 -29.20 19.44 -14.53
C VAL A 97 -30.23 20.55 -14.34
N PHE A 98 -29.79 21.78 -14.09
CA PHE A 98 -30.67 22.90 -13.79
C PHE A 98 -31.51 23.25 -15.02
N ASP A 99 -32.76 22.79 -15.05
CA ASP A 99 -33.75 23.14 -16.05
C ASP A 99 -34.89 23.97 -15.41
N PRO A 100 -34.93 25.30 -15.66
CA PRO A 100 -35.91 26.21 -15.08
C PRO A 100 -37.37 25.79 -15.34
N PHE A 101 -37.66 25.22 -16.50
CA PHE A 101 -39.02 24.80 -16.87
C PHE A 101 -39.45 23.58 -16.06
N SER A 102 -38.57 22.56 -15.96
CA SER A 102 -38.83 21.38 -15.14
C SER A 102 -38.99 21.70 -13.65
N ILE A 103 -38.20 22.65 -13.12
CA ILE A 103 -38.25 23.07 -11.71
C ILE A 103 -39.58 23.76 -11.38
N LEU A 104 -40.10 24.57 -12.31
CA LEU A 104 -41.41 25.22 -12.15
C LEU A 104 -42.58 24.31 -12.52
N GLY A 105 -42.31 23.15 -13.13
CA GLY A 105 -43.31 22.20 -13.62
C GLY A 105 -44.07 22.73 -14.84
N LEU A 106 -43.38 23.42 -15.74
CA LEU A 106 -43.94 24.02 -16.96
C LEU A 106 -43.28 23.40 -18.21
N GLU A 107 -43.98 23.47 -19.34
CA GLU A 107 -43.41 23.11 -20.64
C GLU A 107 -42.57 24.26 -21.22
N PRO A 108 -41.57 23.97 -22.07
CA PRO A 108 -40.83 25.01 -22.78
C PRO A 108 -41.76 25.83 -23.69
N GLY A 109 -41.63 27.15 -23.68
CA GLY A 109 -42.42 28.05 -24.56
C GLY A 109 -43.72 28.61 -23.95
N VAL A 110 -43.95 28.36 -22.67
CA VAL A 110 -45.09 28.89 -21.90
C VAL A 110 -45.00 30.42 -21.71
N SER A 111 -46.16 31.09 -21.65
CA SER A 111 -46.26 32.55 -21.48
C SER A 111 -45.75 33.05 -20.12
N ASP A 112 -45.20 34.27 -20.07
CA ASP A 112 -44.72 34.91 -18.83
C ASP A 112 -45.78 34.97 -17.72
N SER A 113 -47.06 35.03 -18.12
CA SER A 113 -48.20 35.02 -17.19
C SER A 113 -48.33 33.71 -16.42
N GLU A 114 -48.07 32.59 -17.09
CA GLU A 114 -48.12 31.24 -16.53
C GLU A 114 -46.89 30.94 -15.68
N ILE A 115 -45.72 31.43 -16.09
CA ILE A 115 -44.49 31.40 -15.29
C ILE A 115 -44.70 32.09 -13.93
N LYS A 116 -45.28 33.29 -13.93
CA LYS A 116 -45.62 34.03 -12.68
C LYS A 116 -46.63 33.27 -11.82
N LYS A 117 -47.62 32.63 -12.44
CA LYS A 117 -48.64 31.85 -11.74
C LYS A 117 -48.04 30.60 -11.08
N ALA A 118 -47.17 29.87 -11.79
CA ALA A 118 -46.47 28.70 -11.28
C ALA A 118 -45.53 29.07 -10.12
N TYR A 119 -44.74 30.15 -10.29
CA TYR A 119 -43.89 30.69 -9.24
C TYR A 119 -44.69 31.05 -7.99
N ARG A 120 -45.83 31.74 -8.12
CA ARG A 120 -46.68 32.11 -6.98
C ARG A 120 -47.24 30.88 -6.24
N ARG A 121 -47.58 29.82 -6.97
CA ARG A 121 -48.05 28.56 -6.37
C ARG A 121 -46.95 27.90 -5.55
N LEU A 122 -45.76 27.74 -6.13
CA LEU A 122 -44.62 27.10 -5.49
C LEU A 122 -44.04 27.94 -4.35
N SER A 123 -44.01 29.26 -4.50
CA SER A 123 -43.53 30.16 -3.45
C SER A 123 -44.37 30.06 -2.20
N ILE A 124 -45.70 29.95 -2.30
CA ILE A 124 -46.58 29.76 -1.14
C ILE A 124 -46.31 28.43 -0.42
N GLN A 125 -45.96 27.38 -1.17
CA GLN A 125 -45.74 26.04 -0.65
C GLN A 125 -44.37 25.89 0.05
N TYR A 126 -43.33 26.57 -0.47
CA TYR A 126 -41.96 26.45 0.01
C TYR A 126 -41.42 27.73 0.69
N HIS A 127 -42.28 28.71 1.00
CA HIS A 127 -41.86 29.95 1.67
C HIS A 127 -41.32 29.66 3.09
N PRO A 128 -40.20 30.26 3.51
CA PRO A 128 -39.67 30.07 4.87
C PRO A 128 -40.65 30.47 5.98
N ASP A 129 -41.50 31.47 5.73
CA ASP A 129 -42.51 31.88 6.73
C ASP A 129 -43.69 30.91 6.85
N LYS A 130 -43.97 30.10 5.82
CA LYS A 130 -45.12 29.18 5.80
C LYS A 130 -44.73 27.73 6.01
N ASN A 131 -43.49 27.37 5.68
CA ASN A 131 -42.95 26.04 5.86
C ASN A 131 -41.68 26.11 6.73
N PRO A 132 -41.71 25.58 7.98
CA PRO A 132 -40.56 25.61 8.87
C PRO A 132 -39.46 24.61 8.47
N ASP A 133 -39.65 23.77 7.45
CA ASP A 133 -38.64 22.80 7.03
C ASP A 133 -37.41 23.49 6.40
N PRO A 134 -36.20 23.24 6.92
CA PRO A 134 -34.98 23.86 6.40
C PRO A 134 -34.64 23.41 4.97
N GLU A 135 -35.03 22.19 4.58
CA GLU A 135 -34.85 21.69 3.21
C GLU A 135 -35.78 22.38 2.21
N ALA A 136 -37.02 22.69 2.62
CA ALA A 136 -37.97 23.41 1.79
C ALA A 136 -37.50 24.84 1.49
N ASN A 137 -36.93 25.52 2.49
CA ASN A 137 -36.35 26.84 2.32
C ASN A 137 -35.13 26.82 1.38
N LYS A 138 -34.23 25.83 1.53
CA LYS A 138 -33.09 25.65 0.61
C LYS A 138 -33.58 25.44 -0.82
N TYR A 139 -34.54 24.55 -1.04
CA TYR A 139 -35.11 24.30 -2.37
C TYR A 139 -35.76 25.56 -2.98
N PHE A 140 -36.46 26.36 -2.17
CA PHE A 140 -37.05 27.60 -2.63
C PHE A 140 -36.01 28.60 -3.13
N VAL A 141 -34.96 28.85 -2.34
CA VAL A 141 -33.92 29.82 -2.67
C VAL A 141 -33.01 29.32 -3.80
N GLU A 142 -32.60 28.05 -3.74
CA GLU A 142 -31.61 27.49 -4.66
C GLU A 142 -32.21 27.06 -6.00
N SER A 143 -33.46 26.62 -6.03
CA SER A 143 -34.10 26.08 -7.25
C SER A 143 -35.22 26.98 -7.76
N ILE A 144 -36.27 27.21 -6.96
CA ILE A 144 -37.50 27.88 -7.44
C ILE A 144 -37.24 29.36 -7.78
N SER A 145 -36.59 30.09 -6.87
CA SER A 145 -36.28 31.52 -7.05
C SER A 145 -35.34 31.73 -8.25
N LYS A 146 -34.28 30.92 -8.35
CA LYS A 146 -33.36 30.97 -9.50
C LYS A 146 -34.04 30.61 -10.82
N ALA A 147 -34.91 29.60 -10.84
CA ALA A 147 -35.64 29.22 -12.04
C ALA A 147 -36.55 30.35 -12.54
N TYR A 148 -37.25 31.03 -11.62
CA TYR A 148 -38.06 32.19 -11.98
C TYR A 148 -37.22 33.36 -12.51
N GLN A 149 -36.08 33.66 -11.87
CA GLN A 149 -35.15 34.70 -12.32
C GLN A 149 -34.58 34.37 -13.70
N ALA A 150 -34.20 33.12 -13.94
CA ALA A 150 -33.69 32.63 -15.22
C ALA A 150 -34.63 32.90 -16.39
N LEU A 151 -35.95 32.77 -16.17
CA LEU A 151 -36.95 32.93 -17.22
C LEU A 151 -37.51 34.35 -17.34
N THR A 152 -37.47 35.14 -16.27
CA THR A 152 -38.09 36.48 -16.22
C THR A 152 -37.12 37.60 -16.60
N ASP A 153 -35.84 37.45 -16.26
CA ASP A 153 -34.82 38.45 -16.59
C ASP A 153 -34.32 38.26 -18.03
N PRO A 154 -34.42 39.28 -18.91
CA PRO A 154 -34.04 39.14 -20.31
C PRO A 154 -32.58 38.72 -20.51
N ALA A 155 -31.66 39.22 -19.67
CA ALA A 155 -30.25 38.85 -19.74
C ALA A 155 -30.03 37.37 -19.35
N SER A 156 -30.65 36.94 -18.24
CA SER A 156 -30.57 35.54 -17.78
C SER A 156 -31.22 34.56 -18.76
N ARG A 157 -32.30 34.96 -19.44
CA ARG A 157 -32.97 34.15 -20.47
C ARG A 157 -32.12 33.97 -21.71
N GLU A 158 -31.52 35.05 -22.22
CA GLU A 158 -30.57 34.97 -23.34
C GLU A 158 -29.37 34.08 -22.99
N ASN A 159 -28.85 34.20 -21.78
CA ASN A 159 -27.78 33.36 -21.27
C ASN A 159 -28.17 31.88 -21.20
N PHE A 160 -29.38 31.57 -20.73
CA PHE A 160 -29.90 30.21 -20.69
C PHE A 160 -30.07 29.62 -22.10
N GLU A 161 -30.61 30.39 -23.04
CA GLU A 161 -30.79 29.95 -24.43
C GLU A 161 -29.44 29.73 -25.14
N LYS A 162 -28.41 30.52 -24.81
CA LYS A 162 -27.09 30.46 -25.44
C LYS A 162 -26.12 29.46 -24.81
N TYR A 163 -26.19 29.27 -23.49
CA TYR A 163 -25.22 28.48 -22.71
C TYR A 163 -25.86 27.34 -21.90
N GLY A 164 -27.18 27.23 -21.88
CA GLY A 164 -27.90 26.23 -21.07
C GLY A 164 -27.90 26.51 -19.57
N HIS A 165 -27.50 27.72 -19.14
CA HIS A 165 -27.45 28.11 -17.72
C HIS A 165 -27.77 29.61 -17.55
N PRO A 166 -28.56 30.03 -16.53
CA PRO A 166 -28.95 31.44 -16.35
C PRO A 166 -27.78 32.40 -16.09
N ASP A 167 -26.76 31.94 -15.39
CA ASP A 167 -25.54 32.71 -15.08
C ASP A 167 -24.61 32.92 -16.31
N GLY A 168 -24.98 32.39 -17.48
CA GLY A 168 -24.21 32.50 -18.71
C GLY A 168 -23.06 31.50 -18.81
N ARG A 169 -21.98 31.87 -19.51
CA ARG A 169 -20.81 31.01 -19.71
C ARG A 169 -20.16 30.73 -18.36
N GLN A 170 -20.41 29.56 -17.79
CA GLN A 170 -19.74 29.12 -16.59
C GLN A 170 -18.24 29.01 -16.86
N GLY A 171 -17.44 29.72 -16.06
CA GLY A 171 -16.00 29.50 -16.02
C GLY A 171 -15.72 28.06 -15.56
N PHE A 172 -14.69 27.43 -16.11
CA PHE A 172 -14.27 26.10 -15.70
C PHE A 172 -13.77 26.19 -14.24
N GLN A 173 -14.63 25.89 -13.26
CA GLN A 173 -14.26 25.86 -11.86
C GLN A 173 -13.57 24.50 -11.58
N MET A 174 -12.25 24.51 -11.42
CA MET A 174 -11.52 23.33 -10.97
C MET A 174 -11.68 23.17 -9.46
N GLY A 175 -12.53 22.23 -9.04
CA GLY A 175 -12.59 21.75 -7.67
C GLY A 175 -11.55 20.65 -7.43
N ILE A 176 -10.84 20.73 -6.30
CA ILE A 176 -10.02 19.62 -5.82
C ILE A 176 -10.94 18.71 -5.00
N ALA A 177 -10.97 17.42 -5.31
CA ALA A 177 -11.79 16.42 -4.59
C ALA A 177 -11.27 16.13 -3.16
N LEU A 178 -10.55 17.05 -2.53
CA LEU A 178 -10.07 16.93 -1.15
C LEU A 178 -11.10 17.56 -0.20
N PRO A 179 -11.42 16.90 0.92
CA PRO A 179 -12.38 17.41 1.88
C PRO A 179 -11.77 18.60 2.63
N LYS A 180 -12.62 19.57 2.99
CA LYS A 180 -12.19 20.80 3.66
C LYS A 180 -11.42 20.59 4.97
N PHE A 181 -11.77 19.56 5.74
CA PHE A 181 -11.08 19.27 7.01
C PHE A 181 -9.58 18.94 6.82
N LEU A 182 -9.15 18.50 5.64
CA LEU A 182 -7.73 18.26 5.33
C LEU A 182 -6.98 19.54 4.96
N LEU A 183 -7.70 20.62 4.59
CA LEU A 183 -7.13 21.87 4.08
C LEU A 183 -7.25 23.03 5.06
N ASP A 184 -8.17 22.97 6.03
CA ASP A 184 -8.33 24.00 7.05
C ASP A 184 -7.17 23.97 8.06
N ILE A 185 -6.19 24.87 7.87
CA ILE A 185 -4.94 24.99 8.64
C ILE A 185 -5.18 25.26 10.14
N ASP A 186 -6.34 25.82 10.49
CA ASP A 186 -6.69 26.21 11.86
C ASP A 186 -7.10 25.03 12.76
N GLY A 187 -7.18 23.81 12.20
CA GLY A 187 -7.61 22.59 12.91
C GLY A 187 -6.56 21.47 12.97
N ALA A 188 -7.04 20.23 13.13
CA ALA A 188 -6.20 19.03 13.21
C ALA A 188 -5.33 18.75 11.96
N SER A 189 -5.60 19.43 10.84
CA SER A 189 -4.86 19.30 9.57
C SER A 189 -3.40 19.79 9.68
N GLY A 190 -3.13 20.82 10.49
CA GLY A 190 -1.78 21.37 10.68
C GLY A 190 -0.84 20.35 11.30
N GLY A 191 -1.33 19.56 12.27
CA GLY A 191 -0.58 18.46 12.86
C GLY A 191 -0.27 17.34 11.86
N ILE A 192 -1.24 17.00 11.01
CA ILE A 192 -1.08 15.96 9.98
C ILE A 192 -0.05 16.40 8.92
N LEU A 193 -0.10 17.65 8.48
CA LEU A 193 0.87 18.22 7.55
C LEU A 193 2.27 18.28 8.14
N LEU A 194 2.40 18.70 9.40
CA LEU A 194 3.70 18.75 10.09
C LEU A 194 4.29 17.34 10.24
N LEU A 195 3.49 16.36 10.64
CA LEU A 195 3.91 14.95 10.70
C LEU A 195 4.35 14.42 9.34
N TRP A 196 3.65 14.77 8.27
CA TRP A 196 4.01 14.36 6.92
C TRP A 196 5.34 14.98 6.48
N ILE A 197 5.54 16.28 6.71
CA ILE A 197 6.80 16.98 6.41
C ILE A 197 7.95 16.39 7.22
N VAL A 198 7.79 16.20 8.53
CA VAL A 198 8.83 15.60 9.39
C VAL A 198 9.12 14.16 8.96
N GLY A 199 8.09 13.37 8.66
CA GLY A 199 8.24 11.99 8.22
C GLY A 199 8.97 11.85 6.89
N VAL A 200 8.59 12.66 5.89
CA VAL A 200 9.12 12.55 4.53
C VAL A 200 10.45 13.30 4.38
N CYS A 201 10.60 14.49 4.98
CA CYS A 201 11.80 15.30 4.80
C CYS A 201 12.93 14.95 5.79
N ILE A 202 12.61 14.44 6.99
CA ILE A 202 13.63 14.15 8.01
C ILE A 202 13.80 12.65 8.20
N LEU A 203 12.74 11.92 8.54
CA LEU A 203 12.86 10.51 8.89
C LEU A 203 13.24 9.65 7.68
N LEU A 204 12.62 9.85 6.53
CA LEU A 204 12.89 9.03 5.34
C LEU A 204 14.35 9.16 4.85
N PRO A 205 14.94 10.36 4.68
CA PRO A 205 16.35 10.50 4.34
C PRO A 205 17.28 9.93 5.41
N LEU A 206 16.94 10.07 6.70
CA LEU A 206 17.74 9.52 7.80
C LEU A 206 17.73 7.99 7.75
N VAL A 207 16.58 7.36 7.55
CA VAL A 207 16.46 5.91 7.41
C VAL A 207 17.24 5.41 6.20
N ILE A 208 17.12 6.09 5.05
CA ILE A 208 17.90 5.74 3.85
C ILE A 208 19.40 5.90 4.14
N ALA A 209 19.83 6.97 4.78
CA ALA A 209 21.23 7.19 5.14
C ALA A 209 21.74 6.09 6.08
N VAL A 210 20.98 5.71 7.11
CA VAL A 210 21.34 4.62 8.03
C VAL A 210 21.42 3.28 7.30
N ILE A 211 20.45 2.95 6.44
CA ILE A 211 20.47 1.71 5.64
C ILE A 211 21.65 1.72 4.67
N TYR A 212 21.89 2.83 3.99
CA TYR A 212 22.99 2.98 3.04
C TYR A 212 24.33 2.85 3.75
N LEU A 213 24.56 3.57 4.84
CA LEU A 213 25.80 3.52 5.61
C LEU A 213 26.03 2.15 6.25
N SER A 214 24.98 1.52 6.80
CA SER A 214 25.09 0.19 7.42
C SER A 214 25.37 -0.92 6.41
N ARG A 215 24.80 -0.85 5.19
CA ARG A 215 25.06 -1.86 4.15
C ARG A 215 26.36 -1.60 3.39
N SER A 216 26.62 -0.34 3.03
CA SER A 216 27.81 0.08 2.26
C SER A 216 29.10 -0.16 3.03
N SER A 217 29.10 -0.02 4.36
CA SER A 217 30.28 -0.31 5.18
C SER A 217 30.61 -1.80 5.29
N LYS A 218 29.65 -2.69 5.05
CA LYS A 218 29.81 -4.13 5.32
C LYS A 218 30.20 -4.95 4.10
N TYR A 219 29.65 -4.63 2.93
CA TYR A 219 29.85 -5.38 1.70
C TYR A 219 30.44 -4.53 0.58
N THR A 220 31.32 -5.16 -0.20
CA THR A 220 31.87 -4.58 -1.43
C THR A 220 30.84 -4.62 -2.57
N GLY A 221 31.15 -3.98 -3.71
CA GLY A 221 30.29 -4.00 -4.90
C GLY A 221 29.98 -5.40 -5.45
N ASN A 222 30.81 -6.39 -5.16
CA ASN A 222 30.62 -7.79 -5.57
C ASN A 222 29.89 -8.64 -4.52
N TYR A 223 29.21 -8.02 -3.54
CA TYR A 223 28.51 -8.69 -2.44
C TYR A 223 29.40 -9.56 -1.53
N VAL A 224 30.71 -9.34 -1.54
CA VAL A 224 31.67 -9.99 -0.61
C VAL A 224 31.95 -9.04 0.55
N MET A 225 32.00 -9.57 1.77
CA MET A 225 32.30 -8.78 2.97
C MET A 225 33.72 -8.19 2.90
N HIS A 226 33.91 -6.93 3.34
CA HIS A 226 35.23 -6.28 3.32
C HIS A 226 36.31 -7.08 4.08
N GLN A 227 35.95 -7.71 5.20
CA GLN A 227 36.85 -8.55 6.00
C GLN A 227 37.24 -9.86 5.29
N THR A 228 36.30 -10.48 4.56
CA THR A 228 36.59 -11.65 3.73
C THR A 228 37.55 -11.30 2.61
N LEU A 229 37.32 -10.15 1.95
CA LEU A 229 38.16 -9.68 0.85
C LEU A 229 39.58 -9.33 1.33
N SER A 230 39.73 -8.69 2.49
CA SER A 230 41.05 -8.39 3.06
C SER A 230 41.81 -9.66 3.45
N ALA A 231 41.13 -10.65 4.03
CA ALA A 231 41.71 -11.96 4.33
C ALA A 231 42.14 -12.70 3.06
N TYR A 232 41.33 -12.64 2.00
CA TYR A 232 41.66 -13.20 0.70
C TYR A 232 42.94 -12.58 0.12
N TYR A 233 43.03 -11.26 0.01
CA TYR A 233 44.23 -10.60 -0.50
C TYR A 233 45.48 -10.82 0.35
N TYR A 234 45.32 -10.94 1.67
CA TYR A 234 46.44 -11.21 2.58
C TYR A 234 46.99 -12.64 2.44
N LEU A 235 46.11 -13.62 2.27
CA LEU A 235 46.47 -15.05 2.23
C LEU A 235 46.82 -15.54 0.81
N MET A 236 46.24 -14.94 -0.22
CA MET A 236 46.39 -15.39 -1.60
C MET A 236 47.67 -14.84 -2.24
N LYS A 237 48.80 -15.50 -1.96
CA LYS A 237 50.12 -15.17 -2.55
C LYS A 237 50.33 -15.91 -3.89
N PRO A 238 51.09 -15.36 -4.85
CA PRO A 238 51.35 -16.01 -6.14
C PRO A 238 52.17 -17.32 -6.00
N SER A 239 52.90 -17.50 -4.90
CA SER A 239 53.66 -18.71 -4.58
C SER A 239 52.86 -19.77 -3.81
N LEU A 240 51.55 -19.58 -3.61
CA LEU A 240 50.73 -20.51 -2.84
C LEU A 240 50.51 -21.83 -3.61
N ALA A 241 50.82 -22.95 -2.96
CA ALA A 241 50.55 -24.26 -3.53
C ALA A 241 49.03 -24.46 -3.78
N PRO A 242 48.63 -25.10 -4.89
CA PRO A 242 47.21 -25.33 -5.21
C PRO A 242 46.42 -26.04 -4.10
N SER A 243 47.07 -26.93 -3.34
CA SER A 243 46.47 -27.64 -2.20
C SER A 243 46.06 -26.71 -1.06
N LYS A 244 46.69 -25.53 -0.93
CA LYS A 244 46.44 -24.54 0.13
C LYS A 244 45.41 -23.48 -0.26
N VAL A 245 44.94 -23.49 -1.50
CA VAL A 245 43.91 -22.55 -1.96
C VAL A 245 42.59 -22.74 -1.20
N MET A 246 42.22 -23.99 -0.91
CA MET A 246 40.98 -24.26 -0.15
C MET A 246 41.06 -23.69 1.28
N ASP A 247 42.23 -23.78 1.93
CA ASP A 247 42.45 -23.22 3.28
C ASP A 247 42.19 -21.71 3.31
N VAL A 248 42.45 -20.98 2.21
CA VAL A 248 42.16 -19.55 2.11
C VAL A 248 40.65 -19.28 2.13
N PHE A 249 39.87 -20.03 1.36
CA PHE A 249 38.42 -19.87 1.33
C PHE A 249 37.76 -20.24 2.66
N THR A 250 38.29 -21.21 3.40
CA THR A 250 37.76 -21.57 4.73
C THR A 250 37.89 -20.46 5.78
N LYS A 251 38.73 -19.45 5.54
CA LYS A 251 38.95 -18.31 6.44
C LYS A 251 38.07 -17.09 6.13
N ALA A 252 37.08 -17.22 5.24
CA ALA A 252 36.15 -16.13 4.95
C ALA A 252 35.38 -15.69 6.22
N ALA A 253 35.31 -14.37 6.44
CA ALA A 253 34.63 -13.79 7.60
C ALA A 253 33.10 -14.01 7.55
N GLU A 254 32.54 -14.22 6.37
CA GLU A 254 31.11 -14.52 6.17
C GLU A 254 30.64 -15.76 6.94
N TYR A 255 31.50 -16.78 7.09
CA TYR A 255 31.18 -17.94 7.91
C TYR A 255 31.00 -17.55 9.38
N MET A 256 31.60 -16.48 9.89
CA MET A 256 31.40 -16.06 11.28
C MET A 256 29.98 -15.54 11.56
N GLU A 257 29.29 -15.01 10.55
CA GLU A 257 27.94 -14.45 10.71
C GLU A 257 26.83 -15.49 10.61
N ILE A 258 27.12 -16.65 10.01
CA ILE A 258 26.13 -17.73 9.90
C ILE A 258 25.81 -18.26 11.31
N PRO A 259 24.52 -18.29 11.73
CA PRO A 259 24.15 -18.82 13.04
C PRO A 259 24.26 -20.35 13.05
N VAL A 260 24.87 -20.89 14.10
CA VAL A 260 24.93 -22.36 14.33
C VAL A 260 23.55 -22.83 14.78
N ARG A 261 23.00 -23.87 14.13
CA ARG A 261 21.72 -24.44 14.56
C ARG A 261 21.98 -25.51 15.62
N ARG A 262 21.10 -25.59 16.61
CA ARG A 262 21.17 -26.63 17.66
C ARG A 262 21.10 -28.07 17.14
N THR A 263 20.59 -28.26 15.91
CA THR A 263 20.54 -29.56 15.24
C THR A 263 21.90 -30.04 14.77
N ASP A 264 22.87 -29.13 14.65
CA ASP A 264 24.14 -29.39 14.01
C ASP A 264 25.17 -29.92 15.02
N ASP A 265 24.86 -29.86 16.33
CA ASP A 265 25.75 -30.29 17.41
C ASP A 265 26.12 -31.78 17.32
N GLU A 266 25.15 -32.68 17.08
CA GLU A 266 25.39 -34.12 16.96
C GLU A 266 26.26 -34.49 15.73
N PRO A 267 25.95 -34.02 14.51
CA PRO A 267 26.82 -34.31 13.35
C PRO A 267 28.20 -33.66 13.48
N LEU A 268 28.31 -32.45 14.06
CA LEU A 268 29.61 -31.80 14.31
C LEU A 268 30.46 -32.61 15.27
N GLN A 269 29.87 -33.19 16.31
CA GLN A 269 30.59 -34.06 17.24
C GLN A 269 31.08 -35.33 16.55
N LYS A 270 30.26 -35.96 15.68
CA LYS A 270 30.68 -37.13 14.89
C LYS A 270 31.83 -36.80 13.94
N LEU A 271 31.76 -35.65 13.26
CA LEU A 271 32.81 -35.17 12.36
C LEU A 271 34.11 -34.84 13.11
N PHE A 272 34.00 -34.25 14.29
CA PHE A 272 35.17 -34.02 15.14
C PHE A 272 35.83 -35.33 15.55
N MET A 273 35.04 -36.36 15.90
CA MET A 273 35.59 -37.68 16.26
C MET A 273 36.31 -38.36 15.10
N SER A 274 35.88 -38.18 13.85
CA SER A 274 36.56 -38.76 12.69
C SER A 274 37.85 -38.03 12.33
N VAL A 275 37.90 -36.70 12.47
CA VAL A 275 39.10 -35.90 12.12
C VAL A 275 40.09 -35.80 13.29
N ARG A 276 39.67 -36.20 14.49
CA ARG A 276 40.49 -36.17 15.71
C ARG A 276 41.85 -36.85 15.56
N SER A 277 41.94 -37.97 14.84
CA SER A 277 43.20 -38.69 14.68
C SER A 277 44.23 -37.94 13.83
N GLU A 278 43.76 -37.03 12.97
CA GLU A 278 44.60 -36.19 12.12
C GLU A 278 44.99 -34.87 12.82
N LEU A 279 44.22 -34.46 13.82
CA LEU A 279 44.48 -33.27 14.62
C LEU A 279 45.34 -33.68 15.84
N ASN A 280 46.61 -33.29 15.85
CA ASN A 280 47.54 -33.48 16.98
C ASN A 280 47.12 -32.66 18.22
N LEU A 281 46.00 -33.00 18.85
CA LEU A 281 45.43 -32.29 20.00
C LEU A 281 45.85 -32.93 21.33
N ASP A 282 46.13 -32.10 22.33
CA ASP A 282 46.52 -32.56 23.66
C ASP A 282 45.34 -33.27 24.38
N PRO A 283 45.52 -34.53 24.84
CA PRO A 283 44.44 -35.31 25.43
C PRO A 283 43.96 -34.79 26.79
N LYS A 284 44.72 -33.91 27.44
CA LYS A 284 44.44 -33.41 28.81
C LYS A 284 43.37 -32.31 28.85
N ASN A 285 43.22 -31.50 27.79
CA ASN A 285 42.31 -30.33 27.75
C ASN A 285 41.36 -30.34 26.54
N MET A 286 40.79 -31.50 26.23
CA MET A 286 40.01 -31.76 25.01
C MET A 286 38.83 -30.80 24.77
N LYS A 287 38.07 -30.42 25.80
CA LYS A 287 36.92 -29.52 25.64
C LYS A 287 37.34 -28.10 25.27
N GLN A 288 38.47 -27.63 25.81
CA GLN A 288 39.00 -26.30 25.51
C GLN A 288 39.62 -26.27 24.10
N GLU A 289 40.37 -27.30 23.74
CA GLU A 289 40.94 -27.45 22.40
C GLU A 289 39.86 -27.60 21.32
N GLN A 290 38.79 -28.36 21.60
CA GLN A 290 37.63 -28.45 20.71
C GLN A 290 36.95 -27.09 20.50
N ALA A 291 36.71 -26.34 21.59
CA ALA A 291 36.12 -25.00 21.49
C ALA A 291 37.04 -24.01 20.74
N LYS A 292 38.36 -24.15 20.88
CA LYS A 292 39.36 -23.35 20.17
C LYS A 292 39.40 -23.71 18.68
N PHE A 293 39.35 -24.99 18.35
CA PHE A 293 39.30 -25.49 16.96
C PHE A 293 38.08 -24.95 16.21
N TRP A 294 36.89 -25.01 16.81
CA TRP A 294 35.67 -24.46 16.20
C TRP A 294 35.70 -22.95 16.01
N LYS A 295 36.39 -22.21 16.89
CA LYS A 295 36.62 -20.77 16.71
C LYS A 295 37.60 -20.46 15.58
N GLN A 296 38.57 -21.33 15.34
CA GLN A 296 39.58 -21.17 14.28
C GLN A 296 39.06 -21.61 12.89
N HIS A 297 38.09 -22.52 12.85
CA HIS A 297 37.51 -23.08 11.62
C HIS A 297 35.99 -22.88 11.54
N PRO A 298 35.51 -21.63 11.46
CA PRO A 298 34.08 -21.35 11.40
C PRO A 298 33.40 -21.93 10.15
N ALA A 299 34.16 -22.11 9.07
CA ALA A 299 33.69 -22.73 7.84
C ALA A 299 33.34 -24.22 7.98
N ILE A 300 33.73 -24.92 9.06
CA ILE A 300 33.37 -26.35 9.25
C ILE A 300 32.06 -26.45 10.04
N VAL A 301 31.81 -25.49 10.94
CA VAL A 301 30.68 -25.50 11.86
C VAL A 301 29.36 -25.12 11.17
N LYS A 302 29.44 -24.40 10.05
CA LYS A 302 28.34 -23.55 9.57
C LYS A 302 27.96 -23.75 8.10
N VAL A 303 28.38 -24.87 7.51
CA VAL A 303 27.99 -25.29 6.14
C VAL A 303 26.64 -26.00 6.16
#